data_AF-A0A382KB26-F1
#
_entry.id   AF-A0A382KB26-F1
#
_cell.length_a   1.000
_cell.length_b   1.000
_cell.length_c   1.000
_cell.angle_alpha   90.00
_cell.angle_beta   90.00
_cell.angle_gamma   90.00
#
_symmetry.space_group_name_H-M   'P 1'
#
loop_
_entity.id
_entity.type
_entity.pdbx_description
1 polymer ?
#
loop_
_entity_poly.entity_id
_entity_poly.type
_entity_poly.pdbx_seq_one_letter_code
_entity_poly.pdbx_strand_id
1 'polypeptide(L)' 'SQAQEALIGKPLDENNIAEAAQLAADAAQPVGDHRGSEEFKRAIVKTMTTRAIDKAKTRAEGKK' A
#
# COMPACT_ATOMS: atom_id res chain seq x y z
N SER A 1 4.71 -10.93 -5.20
CA SER A 1 3.82 -9.93 -5.81
C SER A 1 4.64 -8.66 -5.93
N GLN A 2 4.46 -7.88 -7.00
CA GLN A 2 5.32 -6.73 -7.30
C GLN A 2 5.41 -5.74 -6.11
N ALA A 3 4.31 -5.50 -5.40
CA ALA A 3 4.30 -4.65 -4.21
C ALA A 3 5.20 -5.17 -3.06
N GLN A 4 5.27 -6.48 -2.85
CA GLN A 4 6.16 -7.07 -1.83
C GLN A 4 7.62 -7.01 -2.28
N GLU A 5 7.88 -7.33 -3.55
CA GLU A 5 9.23 -7.29 -4.13
C GLU A 5 9.83 -5.87 -4.08
N ALA A 6 8.99 -4.83 -4.20
CA ALA A 6 9.42 -3.45 -4.04
C ALA A 6 9.98 -3.11 -2.64
N LEU A 7 9.68 -3.91 -1.61
CA LEU A 7 10.12 -3.67 -0.23
C LEU A 7 11.26 -4.60 0.22
N ILE A 8 11.37 -5.80 -0.35
CA ILE A 8 12.35 -6.80 0.09
C ILE A 8 13.78 -6.26 -0.12
N GLY A 9 14.57 -6.25 0.95
CA GLY A 9 15.96 -5.80 0.91
C GLY A 9 16.15 -4.28 0.77
N LYS A 10 15.06 -3.50 0.77
CA LYS A 10 15.10 -2.03 0.71
C LYS A 10 14.77 -1.40 2.08
N PRO A 11 15.23 -0.17 2.36
CA PRO A 11 14.76 0.56 3.53
C PRO A 11 13.26 0.88 3.41
N LEU A 12 12.52 0.77 4.52
CA LEU A 12 11.11 1.18 4.60
C LEU A 12 10.99 2.70 4.73
N ASP A 13 11.44 3.45 3.72
CA ASP A 13 11.26 4.90 3.61
C ASP A 13 9.98 5.27 2.84
N GLU A 14 9.63 6.56 2.84
CA GLU A 14 8.40 7.06 2.22
C GLU A 14 8.31 6.71 0.72
N ASN A 15 9.44 6.70 0.00
CA ASN A 15 9.48 6.44 -1.44
C ASN A 15 9.19 4.96 -1.74
N ASN A 16 9.87 4.04 -1.04
CA ASN A 16 9.67 2.61 -1.24
C ASN A 16 8.27 2.17 -0.78
N ILE A 17 7.74 2.79 0.28
CA ILE A 17 6.37 2.56 0.74
C ILE A 17 5.35 3.07 -0.29
N ALA A 18 5.57 4.24 -0.88
CA ALA A 18 4.71 4.80 -1.92
C ALA A 18 4.72 3.95 -3.20
N GLU A 19 5.89 3.44 -3.60
CA GLU A 19 6.04 2.51 -4.73
C GLU A 19 5.23 1.22 -4.49
N ALA A 20 5.43 0.57 -3.33
CA ALA A 20 4.69 -0.64 -2.97
C ALA A 20 3.17 -0.41 -2.91
N ALA A 21 2.73 0.73 -2.39
CA ALA A 21 1.33 1.11 -2.34
C ALA A 21 0.73 1.36 -3.72
N GLN A 22 1.48 1.97 -4.64
CA GLN A 22 1.05 2.15 -6.02
C GLN A 22 0.91 0.80 -6.73
N LEU A 23 1.91 -0.08 -6.61
CA LEU A 23 1.87 -1.42 -7.19
C LEU A 23 0.69 -2.26 -6.66
N ALA A 24 0.37 -2.12 -5.38
CA ALA A 24 -0.81 -2.78 -4.80
C ALA A 24 -2.13 -2.23 -5.39
N ALA A 25 -2.23 -0.92 -5.62
CA ALA A 25 -3.40 -0.30 -6.21
C ALA A 25 -3.57 -0.65 -7.70
N ASP A 26 -2.47 -0.75 -8.44
CA ASP A 26 -2.46 -1.15 -9.85
C ASP A 26 -2.89 -2.62 -10.00
N ALA A 27 -2.39 -3.50 -9.11
CA ALA A 27 -2.75 -4.91 -9.09
C ALA A 27 -4.20 -5.17 -8.63
N ALA A 28 -4.84 -4.23 -7.94
CA ALA A 28 -6.22 -4.38 -7.51
C ALA A 28 -7.17 -4.48 -8.71
N GLN A 29 -8.27 -5.21 -8.57
CA GLN A 29 -9.32 -5.28 -9.59
C GLN A 29 -10.69 -5.06 -8.95
N PRO A 30 -10.94 -3.87 -8.37
CA PRO A 30 -12.22 -3.56 -7.76
C PRO A 30 -13.30 -3.39 -8.82
N VAL A 31 -14.55 -3.64 -8.44
CA VAL A 31 -15.74 -3.32 -9.25
C VAL A 31 -16.42 -2.09 -8.65
N GLY A 32 -16.92 -1.18 -9.49
CA GLY A 32 -17.67 0.00 -9.05
C GLY A 32 -19.03 -0.37 -8.47
N ASP A 33 -19.44 0.30 -7.38
CA ASP A 33 -20.76 0.14 -6.76
C ASP A 33 -21.19 1.40 -5.98
N HIS A 34 -22.26 1.30 -5.19
CA HIS A 34 -22.77 2.37 -4.31
C HIS A 34 -21.76 2.87 -3.27
N ARG A 35 -20.65 2.18 -3.05
CA ARG A 35 -19.57 2.56 -2.12
C ARG A 35 -18.41 3.26 -2.83
N GLY A 36 -18.46 3.39 -4.16
CA GLY A 36 -17.52 4.17 -4.95
C GLY A 36 -17.12 3.53 -6.28
N SER A 37 -16.51 4.33 -7.15
CA SER A 37 -15.94 3.89 -8.43
C SER A 37 -14.73 2.98 -8.23
N GLU A 38 -14.35 2.27 -9.29
CA GLU A 38 -13.13 1.46 -9.30
C GLU A 38 -11.89 2.30 -9.01
N GLU A 39 -11.81 3.49 -9.61
CA GLU A 39 -10.74 4.47 -9.37
C GLU A 39 -10.66 4.87 -7.89
N PHE A 40 -11.79 5.21 -7.28
CA PHE A 40 -11.85 5.54 -5.86
C PHE A 40 -11.35 4.36 -5.01
N LYS A 41 -11.80 3.14 -5.32
CA LYS A 41 -11.37 1.93 -4.61
C LYS A 41 -9.87 1.66 -4.79
N ARG A 42 -9.28 1.90 -5.97
CA ARG A 42 -7.82 1.83 -6.18
C ARG A 42 -7.08 2.87 -5.35
N ALA A 43 -7.58 4.10 -5.27
CA ALA A 43 -7.00 5.14 -4.42
C ALA A 43 -7.08 4.77 -2.92
N ILE A 44 -8.15 4.11 -2.49
CA ILE A 44 -8.27 3.56 -1.14
C ILE A 44 -7.24 2.45 -0.91
N VAL A 45 -7.05 1.52 -1.86
CA VAL A 45 -6.02 0.46 -1.76
C VAL A 45 -4.63 1.09 -1.59
N LYS A 46 -4.28 2.09 -2.40
CA LYS A 46 -3.01 2.83 -2.24
C LYS A 46 -2.87 3.40 -0.83
N THR A 47 -3.88 4.16 -0.39
CA THR A 47 -3.88 4.83 0.92
C THR A 47 -3.75 3.84 2.08
N MET A 48 -4.51 2.74 2.04
CA MET A 48 -4.50 1.74 3.12
C MET A 48 -3.22 0.93 3.12
N THR A 49 -2.64 0.64 1.95
CA THR A 49 -1.35 -0.05 1.84
C THR A 49 -0.23 0.78 2.47
N THR A 50 -0.14 2.08 2.15
CA THR A 50 0.82 2.99 2.79
C THR A 50 0.68 2.96 4.32
N ARG A 51 -0.53 3.20 4.83
CA ARG A 51 -0.80 3.22 6.28
C ARG A 51 -0.50 1.88 6.96
N ALA A 52 -0.79 0.77 6.30
CA ALA A 52 -0.54 -0.55 6.84
C ALA A 52 0.97 -0.83 6.94
N ILE A 53 1.76 -0.45 5.93
CA ILE A 53 3.20 -0.61 5.93
C ILE A 53 3.84 0.30 6.99
N ASP A 54 3.44 1.56 7.09
CA ASP A 54 3.93 2.47 8.14
C ASP A 54 3.66 1.91 9.54
N LYS A 55 2.43 1.44 9.78
CA LYS A 55 2.08 0.82 11.06
C LYS A 55 2.87 -0.45 11.32
N ALA A 56 3.15 -1.26 10.30
CA ALA A 56 3.98 -2.44 10.41
C ALA A 56 5.44 -2.08 10.72
N LYS A 57 5.99 -1.03 10.08
CA LYS A 57 7.31 -0.47 10.36
C LYS A 57 7.42 -0.03 11.82
N THR A 58 6.48 0.77 12.31
CA THR A 58 6.43 1.21 13.72
C THR A 58 6.50 0.03 14.69
N ARG A 59 5.70 -1.02 14.43
CA ARG A 59 5.69 -2.24 15.24
C ARG A 59 7.00 -3.02 15.15
N ALA A 60 7.58 -3.16 13.96
CA ALA A 60 8.85 -3.85 13.74
C ALA A 60 10.02 -3.13 14.44
N GLU A 61 9.97 -1.81 14.50
CA GLU A 61 10.95 -0.96 15.21
C GLU A 61 10.72 -0.90 16.73
N GLY A 62 9.68 -1.57 17.26
CA GLY A 62 9.36 -1.57 18.70
C GLY A 62 8.84 -0.23 19.22
N LYS A 63 8.40 0.66 18.33
CA LYS A 63 7.80 1.95 18.69
C LYS A 63 6.33 1.76 19.07
N LYS A 64 5.87 2.49 20.10
CA LYS A 64 4.49 2.45 20.58
C LYS A 64 3.54 3.19 19.64
#